data_AF-A0A377THL8-F1
#
_entry.id   AF-A0A377THL8-F1
#
_cell.length_a   1.000
_cell.length_b   1.000
_cell.length_c   1.000
_cell.angle_alpha   90.00
_cell.angle_beta   90.00
_cell.angle_gamma   90.00
#
_symmetry.space_group_name_H-M   'P 1'
#
loop_
_entity.id
_entity.type
_entity.pdbx_description
1 polymer ?
#
loop_
_entity_poly.entity_id
_entity_poly.type
_entity_poly.pdbx_seq_one_letter_code
_entity_poly.pdbx_strand_id
1 'polypeptide(L)'
;MPSSKLDALFQPLTIKSLHLNNRIVMAPMTRKFSPQGVPGEDVAQYYRRRAENDVGLIISEGTAINRPAARNEQGVPFFYGDAPLTGWKNVIEEVHAAGGKMGPQLWHVGQWPEWTAMATADNPAESPSGLLAPKISHGVTMSEEDIADTIAAFSQGDG
;
A
#
# COMPACT_ATOMS: atom_id res chain seq x y z
N MET A 1 -1.08 38.83 14.15
CA MET A 1 -0.92 37.70 15.10
C MET A 1 0.31 36.92 14.66
N PRO A 2 1.32 36.66 15.50
CA PRO A 2 2.40 35.78 15.12
C PRO A 2 1.82 34.37 14.94
N SER A 3 2.08 33.76 13.78
CA SER A 3 1.64 32.41 13.47
C SER A 3 2.15 31.44 14.53
N SER A 4 1.24 30.67 15.13
CA SER A 4 1.59 29.60 16.05
C SER A 4 2.30 28.49 15.27
N LYS A 5 3.20 27.73 15.91
CA LYS A 5 3.84 26.56 15.27
C LYS A 5 2.82 25.56 14.69
N LEU A 6 1.60 25.56 15.22
CA LEU A 6 0.52 24.69 14.77
C LEU A 6 -0.11 25.16 13.45
N ASP A 7 -0.17 26.47 13.21
CA ASP A 7 -0.77 27.04 12.00
C ASP A 7 -0.06 26.54 10.73
N ALA A 8 1.23 26.23 10.84
CA ALA A 8 2.04 25.68 9.76
C ALA A 8 1.50 24.35 9.21
N LEU A 9 0.82 23.54 10.05
CA LEU A 9 0.20 22.28 9.61
C LEU A 9 -1.02 22.52 8.71
N PHE A 10 -1.72 23.65 8.89
CA PHE A 10 -2.92 24.00 8.14
C PHE A 10 -2.63 24.83 6.89
N GLN A 11 -1.36 25.15 6.62
CA GLN A 11 -0.97 25.86 5.40
C GLN A 11 -0.89 24.92 4.20
N PRO A 12 -1.28 25.37 3.00
CA PRO A 12 -1.12 24.61 1.78
C PRO A 12 0.33 24.15 1.53
N LEU A 13 0.46 23.05 0.80
CA LEU A 13 1.74 22.49 0.38
C LEU A 13 1.66 22.09 -1.10
N THR A 14 2.66 22.49 -1.88
CA THR A 14 2.81 22.06 -3.27
C THR A 14 4.09 21.25 -3.42
N ILE A 15 3.98 20.07 -4.01
CA ILE A 15 5.09 19.17 -4.33
C ILE A 15 4.97 18.81 -5.81
N LYS A 16 5.80 19.40 -6.68
CA LYS A 16 5.65 19.28 -8.14
C LYS A 16 4.22 19.67 -8.57
N SER A 17 3.44 18.75 -9.14
CA SER A 17 2.05 18.93 -9.54
C SER A 17 1.02 18.59 -8.45
N LEU A 18 1.46 18.06 -7.30
CA LEU A 18 0.57 17.75 -6.19
C LEU A 18 0.32 19.01 -5.35
N HIS A 19 -0.94 19.43 -5.28
CA HIS A 19 -1.39 20.53 -4.44
C HIS A 19 -2.25 20.00 -3.29
N LEU A 20 -1.82 20.28 -2.06
CA LEU A 20 -2.51 19.89 -0.82
C LEU A 20 -2.99 21.15 -0.09
N ASN A 21 -4.20 21.09 0.47
CA ASN A 21 -4.79 22.21 1.21
C ASN A 21 -4.15 22.43 2.59
N ASN A 22 -3.49 21.40 3.11
CA ASN A 22 -2.77 21.42 4.38
C ASN A 22 -1.63 20.37 4.37
N ARG A 23 -0.90 20.26 5.47
CA ARG A 23 0.25 19.36 5.64
C ARG A 23 -0.08 18.11 6.47
N ILE A 24 -1.36 17.81 6.66
CA ILE A 24 -1.82 16.64 7.41
C ILE A 24 -1.86 15.47 6.43
N VAL A 25 -1.01 14.48 6.69
CA VAL A 25 -0.92 13.26 5.90
C VAL A 25 -1.36 12.08 6.76
N MET A 26 -2.32 11.30 6.27
CA MET A 26 -2.61 10.00 6.86
C MET A 26 -1.53 9.01 6.42
N ALA A 27 -0.82 8.48 7.40
CA ALA A 27 0.14 7.39 7.19
C ALA A 27 -0.56 6.10 6.73
N PRO A 28 0.15 5.20 6.02
CA PRO A 28 -0.38 3.90 5.64
C PRO A 28 -0.72 3.07 6.88
N MET A 29 -1.96 2.58 6.96
CA MET A 29 -2.46 1.78 8.08
C MET A 29 -3.17 0.55 7.54
N THR A 30 -2.50 -0.61 7.54
CA THR A 30 -3.06 -1.87 7.04
C THR A 30 -4.20 -2.37 7.92
N ARG A 31 -5.37 -2.60 7.32
CA ARG A 31 -6.59 -2.94 8.07
C ARG A 31 -7.13 -4.34 7.79
N LYS A 32 -6.76 -4.95 6.65
CA LYS A 32 -7.13 -6.33 6.30
C LYS A 32 -8.62 -6.53 6.00
N PHE A 33 -9.29 -5.49 5.51
CA PHE A 33 -10.73 -5.51 5.17
C PHE A 33 -11.00 -5.77 3.67
N SER A 34 -10.00 -6.24 2.92
CA SER A 34 -10.15 -6.53 1.49
C SER A 34 -10.27 -8.05 1.27
N PRO A 35 -11.46 -8.65 1.41
CA PRO A 35 -11.63 -10.08 1.21
C PRO A 35 -11.12 -10.49 -0.18
N GLN A 36 -10.37 -11.59 -0.24
CA GLN A 36 -9.69 -12.04 -1.47
C GLN A 36 -8.72 -11.01 -2.07
N GLY A 37 -8.33 -9.98 -1.33
CA GLY A 37 -7.47 -8.90 -1.77
C GLY A 37 -8.19 -7.80 -2.57
N VAL A 38 -9.52 -7.79 -2.59
CA VAL A 38 -10.32 -6.79 -3.30
C VAL A 38 -10.89 -5.77 -2.29
N PRO A 39 -10.55 -4.48 -2.39
CA PRO A 39 -11.13 -3.46 -1.52
C PRO A 39 -12.60 -3.23 -1.88
N GLY A 40 -13.47 -3.29 -0.87
CA GLY A 40 -14.91 -3.10 -1.01
C GLY A 40 -15.38 -1.70 -0.62
N GLU A 41 -16.70 -1.56 -0.53
CA GLU A 41 -17.38 -0.32 -0.15
C GLU A 41 -16.95 0.19 1.23
N ASP A 42 -16.73 -0.71 2.19
CA ASP A 42 -16.27 -0.37 3.53
C ASP A 42 -14.85 0.24 3.54
N VAL A 43 -14.00 -0.17 2.60
CA VAL A 43 -12.68 0.43 2.35
C VAL A 43 -12.81 1.81 1.75
N ALA A 44 -13.68 1.99 0.74
CA ALA A 44 -13.94 3.29 0.13
C ALA A 44 -14.47 4.30 1.16
N GLN A 45 -15.51 3.92 1.91
CA GLN A 45 -16.11 4.77 2.94
C GLN A 45 -15.17 5.08 4.10
N TYR A 46 -14.18 4.23 4.37
CA TYR A 46 -13.17 4.51 5.37
C TYR A 46 -12.26 5.67 4.94
N TYR A 47 -11.76 5.65 3.71
CA TYR A 47 -10.87 6.68 3.18
C TYR A 47 -11.61 7.98 2.87
N ARG A 48 -12.83 7.89 2.30
CA ARG A 48 -13.72 9.03 2.07
C ARG A 48 -13.89 9.84 3.35
N ARG A 49 -14.20 9.19 4.48
CA ARG A 49 -14.34 9.86 5.78
C ARG A 49 -13.09 10.63 6.22
N ARG A 50 -11.88 10.24 5.81
CA ARG A 50 -10.66 11.01 6.12
C ARG A 50 -10.55 12.24 5.24
N ALA A 51 -10.90 12.13 3.97
CA ALA A 51 -10.97 13.26 3.06
C ALA A 51 -12.02 14.29 3.53
N GLU A 52 -13.20 13.84 3.96
CA GLU A 52 -14.27 14.68 4.52
C GLU A 52 -13.87 15.41 5.82
N ASN A 53 -12.81 14.97 6.50
CA ASN A 53 -12.27 15.57 7.72
C ASN A 53 -10.91 16.25 7.48
N ASP A 54 -10.75 16.86 6.30
CA ASP A 54 -9.62 17.72 5.93
C ASP A 54 -8.22 17.06 6.01
N VAL A 55 -8.12 15.74 5.83
CA VAL A 55 -6.80 15.12 5.60
C VAL A 55 -6.27 15.54 4.23
N GLY A 56 -5.15 16.25 4.20
CA GLY A 56 -4.57 16.79 2.97
C GLY A 56 -4.13 15.70 1.98
N LEU A 57 -3.45 14.66 2.47
CA LEU A 57 -3.05 13.50 1.66
C LEU A 57 -3.29 12.20 2.42
N ILE A 58 -3.89 11.23 1.74
CA ILE A 58 -4.13 9.88 2.24
C ILE A 58 -3.15 8.93 1.55
N ILE A 59 -2.35 8.21 2.35
CA ILE A 59 -1.62 7.05 1.84
C ILE A 59 -2.45 5.80 2.19
N SER A 60 -2.69 4.95 1.19
CA SER A 60 -3.45 3.71 1.39
C SER A 60 -2.79 2.78 2.41
N GLU A 61 -3.50 1.72 2.80
CA GLU A 61 -2.88 0.55 3.39
C GLU A 61 -1.83 -0.07 2.45
N GLY A 62 -0.99 -0.97 2.98
CA GLY A 62 -0.05 -1.70 2.14
C GLY A 62 -0.80 -2.51 1.09
N THR A 63 -0.43 -2.31 -0.17
CA THR A 63 -1.03 -2.99 -1.32
C THR A 63 0.01 -3.88 -1.98
N ALA A 64 -0.30 -5.18 -2.08
CA ALA A 64 0.66 -6.16 -2.56
C ALA A 64 0.78 -6.14 -4.08
N ILE A 65 2.02 -6.09 -4.57
CA ILE A 65 2.35 -6.23 -6.00
C ILE A 65 2.16 -7.67 -6.48
N ASN A 66 2.17 -7.88 -7.80
CA ASN A 66 2.04 -9.20 -8.43
C ASN A 66 3.34 -10.00 -8.34
N ARG A 67 3.78 -10.34 -7.12
CA ARG A 67 4.98 -11.13 -6.87
C ARG A 67 4.71 -12.14 -5.74
N PRO A 68 5.28 -13.36 -5.83
CA PRO A 68 5.38 -14.26 -4.70
C PRO A 68 5.80 -13.56 -3.41
N ALA A 69 5.27 -14.00 -2.28
CA ALA A 69 5.55 -13.44 -0.95
C ALA A 69 5.34 -11.92 -0.76
N ALA A 70 4.80 -11.18 -1.74
CA ALA A 70 4.55 -9.75 -1.57
C ALA A 70 3.52 -9.45 -0.47
N ARG A 71 2.60 -10.39 -0.24
CA ARG A 71 1.53 -10.31 0.77
C ARG A 71 1.75 -11.33 1.89
N ASN A 72 1.67 -10.86 3.12
CA ASN A 72 1.83 -11.68 4.31
C ASN A 72 0.52 -11.99 5.03
N GLU A 73 -0.62 -11.38 4.71
CA GLU A 73 -1.86 -11.59 5.47
C GLU A 73 -3.11 -11.65 4.60
N GLN A 74 -4.11 -12.44 5.02
CA GLN A 74 -5.44 -12.37 4.43
C GLN A 74 -6.02 -10.97 4.61
N GLY A 75 -6.83 -10.55 3.64
CA GLY A 75 -7.48 -9.25 3.72
C GLY A 75 -6.59 -8.08 3.32
N VAL A 76 -5.27 -8.26 3.20
CA VAL A 76 -4.39 -7.25 2.60
C VAL A 76 -4.71 -7.17 1.10
N PRO A 77 -5.00 -5.97 0.59
CA PRO A 77 -5.39 -5.76 -0.79
C PRO A 77 -4.25 -6.01 -1.78
N PHE A 78 -4.61 -6.43 -2.98
CA PHE A 78 -3.71 -6.48 -4.12
C PHE A 78 -3.73 -5.14 -4.88
N PHE A 79 -2.63 -4.84 -5.57
CA PHE A 79 -2.53 -3.74 -6.53
C PHE A 79 -2.24 -4.26 -7.94
N TYR A 80 -2.97 -5.30 -8.34
CA TYR A 80 -2.89 -5.91 -9.67
C TYR A 80 -4.17 -6.71 -9.94
N GLY A 81 -4.43 -6.98 -11.22
CA GLY A 81 -5.61 -7.70 -11.68
C GLY A 81 -6.89 -6.85 -11.66
N ASP A 82 -7.86 -7.24 -12.48
CA ASP A 82 -9.01 -6.39 -12.80
C ASP A 82 -9.89 -6.09 -11.58
N ALA A 83 -10.17 -7.10 -10.75
CA ALA A 83 -11.07 -6.94 -9.60
C ALA A 83 -10.48 -6.03 -8.50
N PRO A 84 -9.24 -6.25 -8.01
CA PRO A 84 -8.62 -5.33 -7.05
C PRO A 84 -8.47 -3.90 -7.60
N LEU A 85 -8.03 -3.74 -8.87
CA LEU A 85 -7.88 -2.42 -9.48
C LEU A 85 -9.22 -1.69 -9.66
N THR A 86 -10.30 -2.41 -9.97
CA THR A 86 -11.66 -1.83 -10.01
C THR A 86 -12.09 -1.35 -8.62
N GLY A 87 -11.82 -2.14 -7.57
CA GLY A 87 -12.09 -1.73 -6.19
C GLY A 87 -11.28 -0.48 -5.80
N TRP A 88 -9.99 -0.43 -6.12
CA TRP A 88 -9.15 0.74 -5.86
C TRP A 88 -9.60 1.97 -6.62
N LYS A 89 -10.04 1.82 -7.86
CA LYS A 89 -10.63 2.91 -8.64
C LYS A 89 -11.83 3.52 -7.91
N ASN A 90 -12.75 2.70 -7.40
CA ASN A 90 -13.89 3.17 -6.61
C ASN A 90 -13.43 3.92 -5.34
N VAL A 91 -12.44 3.39 -4.61
CA VAL A 91 -11.87 4.05 -3.42
C VAL A 91 -11.32 5.44 -3.76
N ILE A 92 -10.54 5.55 -4.84
CA ILE A 92 -9.93 6.82 -5.27
C ILE A 92 -11.01 7.81 -5.73
N GLU A 93 -12.01 7.35 -6.48
CA GLU A 93 -13.15 8.16 -6.92
C GLU A 93 -13.91 8.75 -5.73
N GLU A 94 -14.20 7.95 -4.70
CA GLU A 94 -14.88 8.40 -3.48
C GLU A 94 -14.05 9.41 -2.68
N VAL A 95 -12.72 9.21 -2.59
CA VAL A 95 -11.81 10.18 -1.94
C VAL A 95 -11.76 11.49 -2.72
N HIS A 96 -11.65 11.43 -4.05
CA HIS A 96 -11.62 12.62 -4.89
C HIS A 96 -12.96 13.37 -4.88
N ALA A 97 -14.09 12.65 -4.83
CA ALA A 97 -15.42 13.24 -4.71
C ALA A 97 -15.59 14.00 -3.37
N ALA A 98 -14.91 13.56 -2.30
CA ALA A 98 -14.82 14.27 -1.03
C ALA A 98 -13.75 15.39 -1.01
N GLY A 99 -13.08 15.67 -2.14
CA GLY A 99 -12.06 16.71 -2.25
C GLY A 99 -10.66 16.33 -1.74
N GLY A 100 -10.46 15.07 -1.34
CA GLY A 100 -9.19 14.57 -0.84
C GLY A 100 -8.18 14.25 -1.95
N LYS A 101 -6.94 13.95 -1.54
CA LYS A 101 -5.89 13.38 -2.39
C LYS A 101 -5.44 12.04 -1.82
N MET A 102 -5.15 11.08 -2.68
CA MET A 102 -4.74 9.74 -2.28
C MET A 102 -3.64 9.19 -3.17
N GLY A 103 -2.76 8.36 -2.59
CA GLY A 103 -1.81 7.54 -3.33
C GLY A 103 -1.63 6.17 -2.67
N PRO A 104 -1.28 5.13 -3.44
CA PRO A 104 -1.07 3.79 -2.90
C PRO A 104 0.29 3.67 -2.20
N GLN A 105 0.35 2.84 -1.16
CA GLN A 105 1.61 2.25 -0.70
C GLN A 105 1.78 0.88 -1.37
N LEU A 106 2.61 0.81 -2.41
CA LEU A 106 3.02 -0.46 -3.00
C LEU A 106 3.96 -1.19 -2.04
N TRP A 107 3.76 -2.50 -1.86
CA TRP A 107 4.46 -3.25 -0.85
C TRP A 107 4.86 -4.67 -1.32
N HIS A 108 6.03 -5.08 -0.87
CA HIS A 108 6.52 -6.45 -0.88
C HIS A 108 7.10 -6.75 0.52
N VAL A 109 6.56 -7.74 1.24
CA VAL A 109 6.96 -7.99 2.64
C VAL A 109 8.30 -8.74 2.77
N GLY A 110 8.75 -9.36 1.68
CA GLY A 110 9.90 -10.25 1.68
C GLY A 110 9.66 -11.48 2.55
N GLN A 111 10.53 -11.69 3.53
CA GLN A 111 10.55 -12.88 4.38
C GLN A 111 9.84 -12.72 5.72
N TRP A 112 8.92 -11.77 5.86
CA TRP A 112 8.26 -11.52 7.15
C TRP A 112 7.36 -12.72 7.55
N PRO A 113 7.49 -13.24 8.78
CA PRO A 113 6.98 -14.57 9.13
C PRO A 113 5.49 -14.65 9.42
N GLU A 114 4.80 -13.52 9.68
CA GLU A 114 3.35 -13.55 9.90
C GLU A 114 2.67 -14.02 8.61
N TRP A 115 2.10 -15.22 8.68
CA TRP A 115 1.51 -16.02 7.58
C TRP A 115 2.45 -16.57 6.49
N THR A 116 3.59 -17.07 6.95
CA THR A 116 4.32 -18.21 6.35
C THR A 116 3.48 -19.47 6.11
N ALA A 117 2.24 -19.51 6.57
CA ALA A 117 1.26 -20.53 6.19
C ALA A 117 0.75 -20.41 4.74
N MET A 118 0.97 -19.28 4.04
CA MET A 118 0.73 -19.15 2.59
C MET A 118 1.96 -19.42 1.74
N ALA A 119 3.15 -19.41 2.35
CA ALA A 119 4.37 -19.74 1.62
C ALA A 119 4.29 -21.22 1.26
N THR A 120 3.95 -21.48 -0.01
CA THR A 120 3.87 -22.83 -0.55
C THR A 120 5.13 -23.11 -1.35
N ALA A 121 5.35 -24.36 -1.76
CA ALA A 121 6.42 -24.67 -2.71
C ALA A 121 6.29 -23.81 -3.99
N ASP A 122 5.06 -23.46 -4.38
CA ASP A 122 4.75 -22.67 -5.57
C ASP A 122 4.74 -21.15 -5.33
N ASN A 123 4.89 -20.71 -4.08
CA ASN A 123 4.94 -19.30 -3.67
C ASN A 123 5.87 -19.16 -2.46
N PRO A 124 7.18 -19.37 -2.63
CA PRO A 124 8.11 -19.34 -1.52
C PRO A 124 8.26 -17.92 -0.96
N ALA A 125 8.60 -17.82 0.33
CA ALA A 125 9.09 -16.54 0.86
C ALA A 125 10.37 -16.14 0.12
N GLU A 126 10.52 -14.86 -0.20
CA GLU A 126 11.67 -14.35 -0.96
C GLU A 126 12.48 -13.37 -0.14
N SER A 127 13.81 -13.48 -0.21
CA SER A 127 14.69 -12.50 0.39
C SER A 127 16.07 -12.43 -0.26
N PRO A 128 16.88 -11.41 0.07
CA PRO A 128 18.23 -11.27 -0.48
C PRO A 128 19.18 -12.41 -0.10
N SER A 129 18.87 -13.23 0.91
CA SER A 129 19.79 -14.25 1.43
C SER A 129 19.14 -15.60 1.75
N GLY A 130 17.81 -15.70 1.67
CA GLY A 130 17.05 -16.88 2.11
C GLY A 130 17.08 -17.09 3.62
N LEU A 131 17.43 -16.07 4.42
CA LEU A 131 17.61 -16.17 5.87
C LEU A 131 16.67 -15.22 6.63
N LEU A 132 15.79 -15.77 7.48
CA LEU A 132 14.98 -15.00 8.44
C LEU A 132 15.85 -14.33 9.51
N ALA A 133 16.88 -15.04 9.97
CA ALA A 133 17.86 -14.56 10.95
C ALA A 133 19.20 -15.26 10.73
N PRO A 134 20.30 -14.85 11.39
CA PRO A 134 21.59 -15.52 11.25
C PRO A 134 21.46 -17.03 11.48
N LYS A 135 21.78 -17.82 10.45
CA LYS A 135 21.68 -19.29 10.43
C LYS A 135 20.24 -19.86 10.54
N ILE A 136 19.21 -19.02 10.39
CA ILE A 136 17.81 -19.45 10.32
C ILE A 136 17.32 -19.25 8.89
N SER A 137 17.29 -20.32 8.11
CA SER A 137 16.80 -20.31 6.73
C SER A 137 15.28 -20.16 6.67
N HIS A 138 14.82 -19.40 5.69
CA HIS A 138 13.41 -19.16 5.45
C HIS A 138 13.17 -18.70 4.01
N GLY A 139 12.47 -19.51 3.23
CA GLY A 139 12.23 -19.22 1.82
C GLY A 139 13.47 -19.40 0.95
N VAL A 140 13.54 -18.62 -0.13
CA VAL A 140 14.58 -18.70 -1.14
C VAL A 140 15.36 -17.39 -1.24
N THR A 141 16.63 -17.50 -1.62
CA THR A 141 17.45 -16.37 -2.05
C THR A 141 16.99 -15.96 -3.45
N MET A 142 16.66 -14.69 -3.63
CA MET A 142 16.30 -14.15 -4.94
C MET A 142 17.49 -14.24 -5.91
N SER A 143 17.23 -14.78 -7.10
CA SER A 143 18.12 -14.70 -8.26
C SER A 143 18.05 -13.31 -8.91
N GLU A 144 18.93 -13.04 -9.88
CA GLU A 144 18.86 -11.80 -10.68
C GLU A 144 17.53 -11.70 -11.46
N GLU A 145 17.00 -12.84 -11.91
CA GLU A 145 15.69 -12.91 -12.57
C GLU A 145 14.56 -12.56 -11.60
N ASP A 146 14.56 -13.11 -10.38
CA ASP A 146 13.57 -12.78 -9.35
C ASP A 146 13.58 -11.28 -9.00
N ILE A 147 14.76 -10.67 -8.97
CA ILE A 147 14.92 -9.23 -8.75
C ILE A 147 14.32 -8.45 -9.92
N ALA A 148 14.61 -8.85 -11.16
CA ALA A 148 14.07 -8.20 -12.36
C ALA A 148 12.53 -8.30 -12.41
N ASP A 149 11.97 -9.47 -12.09
CA ASP A 149 10.53 -9.70 -11.99
C ASP A 149 9.90 -8.86 -10.89
N THR A 150 10.56 -8.73 -9.74
CA THR A 150 10.08 -7.88 -8.65
C THR A 150 10.04 -6.42 -9.07
N ILE A 151 11.08 -5.93 -9.76
CA ILE A 151 11.11 -4.57 -10.31
C ILE A 151 9.96 -4.37 -11.30
N ALA A 152 9.73 -5.34 -12.19
CA ALA A 152 8.62 -5.29 -13.15
C ALA A 152 7.24 -5.32 -12.45
N ALA A 153 7.11 -6.05 -11.35
CA ALA A 153 5.87 -6.10 -10.58
C ALA A 153 5.59 -4.77 -9.84
N PHE A 154 6.62 -4.05 -9.39
CA PHE A 154 6.44 -2.69 -8.87
C PHE A 154 5.99 -1.72 -9.96
N SER A 155 6.55 -1.81 -11.19
CA SER A 155 6.16 -0.90 -12.28
C SER A 155 4.78 -1.16 -12.86
N GLN A 156 4.27 -2.39 -12.79
CA GLN A 156 2.88 -2.71 -13.16
C GLN A 156 1.86 -2.03 -12.24
N GLY A 157 2.25 -1.71 -11.00
CA GLY A 157 1.43 -0.95 -10.05
C GLY A 157 1.44 0.57 -10.28
N ASP A 158 2.19 1.08 -11.25
CA ASP A 158 2.35 2.52 -11.51
C ASP A 158 1.47 3.05 -12.67
N GLY A 159 0.54 2.22 -13.19
CA GLY A 159 -0.30 2.50 -14.37
C GLY A 159 -1.65 3.17 -14.10
#